data_AF-A0A0X8NXS9-F1
#
_entry.id   AF-A0A0X8NXS9-F1
#
_cell.length_a   1.000
_cell.length_b   1.000
_cell.length_c   1.000
_cell.angle_alpha   90.00
_cell.angle_beta   90.00
_cell.angle_gamma   90.00
#
_symmetry.space_group_name_H-M   'P 1'
#
loop_
_entity.id
_entity.type
_entity.pdbx_description
1 polymer ?
#
loop_
_entity_poly.entity_id
_entity_poly.type
_entity_poly.pdbx_seq_one_letter_code
_entity_poly.pdbx_strand_id
1 'polypeptide(L)'
;MKPDIGRLDAVGKAVKNLRAAQVDYERKRDRAGSVGMDCSPKRRGSLSASMTTAAMDVERQWDALHAALVDLGMCPPKDAYEQRAQHLSGFHDHAYQPAVPATIKDSLKVAQPAEEGGNHA
;
A
#
# COMPACT_ATOMS: atom_id res chain seq x y z
N MET A 1 26.23 -13.43 9.66
CA MET A 1 25.43 -12.84 8.56
C MET A 1 25.51 -11.33 8.69
N LYS A 2 26.08 -10.60 7.73
CA LYS A 2 26.13 -9.12 7.81
C LYS A 2 24.70 -8.57 7.61
N PRO A 3 24.26 -7.57 8.39
CA PRO A 3 22.97 -6.94 8.16
C PRO A 3 22.93 -6.33 6.76
N ASP A 4 21.86 -6.62 6.01
CA ASP A 4 21.62 -5.97 4.72
C ASP A 4 21.16 -4.53 4.98
N ILE A 5 22.13 -3.62 5.00
CA ILE A 5 21.93 -2.20 5.29
C ILE A 5 20.92 -1.57 4.32
N GLY A 6 20.92 -1.99 3.04
CA GLY A 6 19.98 -1.48 2.05
C GLY A 6 18.52 -1.86 2.37
N ARG A 7 18.30 -3.10 2.83
CA ARG A 7 16.97 -3.53 3.29
C ARG A 7 16.55 -2.85 4.59
N LEU A 8 17.48 -2.61 5.50
CA LEU A 8 17.20 -1.85 6.73
C LEU A 8 16.80 -0.39 6.43
N ASP A 9 17.48 0.26 5.49
CA ASP A 9 17.12 1.61 5.03
C ASP A 9 15.73 1.65 4.36
N ALA A 10 15.39 0.61 3.59
CA ALA A 10 14.08 0.47 2.98
C ALA A 10 12.96 0.35 4.03
N VAL A 11 13.17 -0.45 5.08
CA VAL A 11 12.25 -0.54 6.23
C VAL A 11 12.13 0.81 6.93
N GLY A 12 13.26 1.47 7.22
CA GLY A 12 13.26 2.79 7.85
C GLY A 12 12.50 3.85 7.06
N LYS A 13 12.61 3.83 5.72
CA LYS A 13 11.85 4.69 4.82
C LYS A 13 10.35 4.35 4.84
N ALA A 14 9.99 3.07 4.80
CA ALA A 14 8.60 2.62 4.83
C ALA A 14 7.90 3.01 6.15
N VAL A 15 8.58 2.89 7.29
CA VAL A 15 8.07 3.34 8.60
C VAL A 15 7.81 4.84 8.60
N LYS A 16 8.74 5.66 8.08
CA LYS A 16 8.56 7.12 7.97
C LYS A 16 7.35 7.48 7.11
N ASN A 17 7.17 6.81 5.99
CA ASN A 17 6.03 7.03 5.09
C ASN A 17 4.71 6.64 5.75
N LEU A 18 4.65 5.48 6.41
CA LEU A 18 3.46 5.05 7.16
C LEU A 18 3.10 6.07 8.24
N ARG A 19 4.09 6.54 9.01
CA ARG A 19 3.85 7.56 10.04
C ARG A 19 3.31 8.86 9.45
N ALA A 20 3.87 9.31 8.32
CA ALA A 20 3.38 10.50 7.64
C ALA A 20 1.93 10.34 7.16
N ALA A 21 1.58 9.18 6.59
CA ALA A 21 0.22 8.87 6.17
C ALA A 21 -0.76 8.83 7.36
N GLN A 22 -0.36 8.26 8.50
CA GLN A 22 -1.17 8.24 9.72
C GLN A 22 -1.46 9.66 10.24
N VAL A 23 -0.43 10.51 10.31
CA VAL A 23 -0.58 11.91 10.73
C VAL A 23 -1.50 12.69 9.78
N ASP A 24 -1.37 12.48 8.47
CA ASP A 24 -2.26 13.12 7.49
C ASP A 24 -3.72 12.65 7.63
N TYR A 25 -3.94 11.36 7.84
CA TYR A 25 -5.25 10.80 8.11
C TYR A 25 -5.87 11.39 9.38
N GLU A 26 -5.14 11.42 10.49
CA GLU A 26 -5.59 12.02 11.76
C GLU A 26 -5.97 13.49 11.57
N ARG A 27 -5.13 14.28 10.91
CA ARG A 27 -5.42 15.69 10.59
C ARG A 27 -6.71 15.84 9.78
N LYS A 28 -6.93 14.99 8.79
CA LYS A 28 -8.14 15.02 7.93
C LYS A 28 -9.38 14.55 8.67
N ARG A 29 -9.26 13.53 9.52
CA ARG A 29 -10.30 13.04 10.42
C ARG A 29 -10.74 14.14 11.37
N ASP A 30 -9.79 14.78 12.05
CA ASP A 30 -10.08 15.85 13.01
C ASP A 30 -10.71 17.05 12.30
N ARG A 31 -10.21 17.40 11.11
CA ARG A 31 -10.83 18.41 10.26
C ARG A 31 -12.28 18.03 9.92
N ALA A 32 -12.53 16.81 9.46
CA ALA A 32 -13.89 16.35 9.12
C ALA A 32 -14.82 16.35 10.35
N GLY A 33 -14.34 15.93 11.51
CA GLY A 33 -15.11 15.92 12.77
C GLY A 33 -15.39 17.31 13.34
N SER A 34 -14.50 18.28 13.09
CA SER A 34 -14.68 19.67 13.55
C SER A 34 -15.75 20.43 12.77
N VAL A 35 -16.08 19.99 11.55
CA VAL A 35 -17.08 20.66 10.72
C VAL A 35 -18.44 20.08 11.05
N GLY A 36 -19.17 20.76 11.92
CA GLY A 36 -20.54 20.39 12.30
C GLY A 36 -21.53 20.43 11.13
N MET A 37 -22.82 20.27 11.45
CA MET A 37 -23.90 20.25 10.45
C MET A 37 -24.04 21.54 9.64
N ASP A 38 -23.43 22.63 10.07
CA ASP A 38 -23.47 23.97 9.44
C ASP A 38 -22.69 24.06 8.11
N CYS A 39 -21.93 23.03 7.75
CA CYS A 39 -21.26 23.01 6.45
C CYS A 39 -22.17 22.43 5.35
N SER A 40 -22.03 23.00 4.14
CA SER A 40 -22.81 22.57 3.00
C SER A 40 -22.58 21.08 2.68
N PRO A 41 -23.58 20.37 2.15
CA PRO A 41 -23.45 18.96 1.78
C PRO A 41 -22.25 18.68 0.87
N LYS A 42 -21.97 19.59 -0.07
CA LYS A 42 -20.80 19.51 -0.96
C LYS A 42 -19.48 19.54 -0.18
N ARG A 43 -19.35 20.41 0.81
CA ARG A 43 -18.15 20.52 1.65
C ARG A 43 -17.97 19.27 2.53
N ARG A 44 -19.06 18.73 3.09
CA ARG A 44 -19.03 17.45 3.83
C ARG A 44 -18.55 16.30 2.95
N GLY A 45 -19.13 16.16 1.76
CA GLY A 45 -18.73 15.13 0.80
C GLY A 45 -17.24 15.21 0.44
N SER A 46 -16.73 16.42 0.20
CA SER A 46 -15.30 16.62 -0.10
C SER A 46 -14.39 16.26 1.08
N LEU A 47 -14.76 16.60 2.31
CA LEU A 47 -13.99 16.24 3.51
C LEU A 47 -13.99 14.73 3.75
N SER A 48 -15.15 14.09 3.58
CA SER A 48 -15.28 12.64 3.67
C SER A 48 -14.39 11.94 2.64
N ALA A 49 -14.47 12.32 1.36
CA ALA A 49 -13.63 11.76 0.31
C ALA A 49 -12.13 11.96 0.56
N SER A 50 -11.74 13.13 1.08
CA SER A 50 -10.35 13.42 1.44
C SER A 50 -9.83 12.53 2.57
N MET A 51 -10.65 12.31 3.60
CA MET A 51 -10.36 11.41 4.70
C MET A 51 -10.27 9.95 4.23
N THR A 52 -11.22 9.49 3.41
CA THR A 52 -11.21 8.16 2.80
C THR A 52 -9.93 7.92 1.99
N THR A 53 -9.53 8.89 1.17
CA THR A 53 -8.28 8.81 0.40
C THR A 53 -7.05 8.68 1.29
N ALA A 54 -7.03 9.37 2.44
CA ALA A 54 -5.93 9.28 3.39
C ALA A 54 -5.90 7.94 4.12
N ALA A 55 -7.07 7.39 4.49
CA ALA A 55 -7.17 6.05 5.08
C ALA A 55 -6.62 4.98 4.13
N MET A 56 -7.00 5.06 2.85
CA MET A 56 -6.48 4.19 1.80
C MET A 56 -4.96 4.31 1.62
N ASP A 57 -4.40 5.50 1.84
CA ASP A 57 -2.95 5.69 1.77
C ASP A 57 -2.24 5.02 2.95
N VAL A 58 -2.81 5.11 4.16
CA VAL A 58 -2.30 4.39 5.34
C VAL A 58 -2.23 2.89 5.06
N GLU A 59 -3.27 2.30 4.46
CA GLU A 59 -3.26 0.89 4.05
C GLU A 59 -2.13 0.57 3.07
N ARG A 60 -1.98 1.39 2.01
CA ARG A 60 -0.90 1.18 1.02
C ARG A 60 0.49 1.27 1.65
N GLN A 61 0.72 2.24 2.54
CA GLN A 61 1.99 2.37 3.24
C GLN A 61 2.22 1.21 4.22
N TRP A 62 1.16 0.67 4.83
CA TRP A 62 1.26 -0.53 5.66
C TRP A 62 1.71 -1.74 4.83
N ASP A 63 1.17 -1.93 3.63
CA ASP A 63 1.63 -3.02 2.77
C ASP A 63 3.06 -2.85 2.28
N ALA A 64 3.48 -1.62 1.99
CA ALA A 64 4.86 -1.32 1.65
C ALA A 64 5.82 -1.65 2.80
N LEU A 65 5.43 -1.33 4.04
CA LEU A 65 6.18 -1.71 5.24
C LEU A 65 6.22 -3.23 5.40
N HIS A 66 5.08 -3.91 5.28
CA HIS A 66 5.01 -5.36 5.34
C HIS A 66 5.96 -6.01 4.31
N ALA A 67 5.93 -5.54 3.06
CA ALA A 67 6.79 -6.08 2.01
C ALA A 67 8.29 -5.93 2.36
N ALA A 68 8.69 -4.77 2.85
CA ALA A 68 10.07 -4.51 3.28
C ALA A 68 10.49 -5.39 4.48
N LEU A 69 9.57 -5.64 5.42
CA LEU A 69 9.82 -6.50 6.58
C LEU A 69 9.94 -7.98 6.18
N VAL A 70 9.15 -8.46 5.22
CA VAL A 70 9.31 -9.81 4.65
C VAL A 70 10.66 -9.95 3.95
N ASP A 71 11.06 -8.97 3.14
CA ASP A 71 12.35 -9.00 2.46
C ASP A 71 13.54 -9.00 3.45
N LEU A 72 13.37 -8.42 4.63
CA LEU A 72 14.36 -8.47 5.71
C LEU A 72 14.28 -9.75 6.56
N GLY A 73 13.28 -10.62 6.32
CA GLY A 73 13.06 -11.85 7.07
C GLY A 73 12.49 -11.63 8.48
N MET A 74 11.88 -10.47 8.73
CA MET A 74 11.34 -10.09 10.04
C MET A 74 9.88 -10.48 10.25
N CYS A 75 9.13 -10.76 9.18
CA CYS A 75 7.77 -11.26 9.26
C CYS A 75 7.48 -12.28 8.15
N PRO A 76 6.51 -13.21 8.37
CA PRO A 76 6.13 -14.16 7.34
C PRO A 76 5.45 -13.45 6.15
N PRO A 77 5.55 -14.02 4.94
CA PRO A 77 4.77 -13.55 3.81
C PRO A 77 3.27 -13.78 4.02
N LYS A 78 2.43 -12.95 3.39
CA LYS A 78 0.99 -13.22 3.28
C LYS A 78 0.74 -14.39 2.33
N ASP A 79 -0.40 -15.05 2.51
CA ASP A 79 -0.87 -16.12 1.62
C ASP A 79 -1.04 -15.62 0.17
N ALA A 80 -1.53 -14.38 0.00
CA ALA A 80 -1.71 -13.74 -1.29
C ALA A 80 -1.50 -12.23 -1.22
N TYR A 81 -1.00 -11.65 -2.32
CA TYR A 81 -0.83 -10.20 -2.51
C TYR A 81 -1.73 -9.71 -3.65
N GLU A 82 -2.98 -10.14 -3.67
CA GLU A 82 -3.94 -9.87 -4.74
C GLU A 82 -4.43 -8.42 -4.75
N GLN A 83 -4.96 -8.01 -5.91
CA GLN A 83 -5.53 -6.69 -6.10
C GLN A 83 -6.71 -6.47 -5.16
N ARG A 84 -6.73 -5.31 -4.49
CA ARG A 84 -7.82 -4.93 -3.59
C ARG A 84 -8.61 -3.77 -4.16
N ALA A 85 -9.92 -3.86 -4.05
CA ALA A 85 -10.83 -2.76 -4.35
C ALA A 85 -10.76 -1.71 -3.23
N GLN A 86 -10.66 -0.45 -3.62
CA GLN A 86 -10.70 0.74 -2.80
C GLN A 86 -11.87 1.60 -3.29
N HIS A 87 -12.93 1.63 -2.50
CA HIS A 87 -14.16 2.35 -2.82
C HIS A 87 -14.06 3.80 -2.33
N LEU A 88 -13.77 4.73 -3.25
CA LEU A 88 -13.66 6.16 -2.89
C LEU A 88 -15.05 6.79 -2.72
N SER A 89 -16.01 6.31 -3.50
CA SER A 89 -17.44 6.67 -3.48
C SER A 89 -18.24 5.59 -4.20
N GLY A 90 -19.57 5.64 -4.13
CA GLY A 90 -20.45 4.69 -4.85
C GLY A 90 -20.32 4.68 -6.39
N PHE A 91 -19.50 5.55 -6.97
CA PHE A 91 -19.23 5.62 -8.42
C PHE A 91 -17.74 5.52 -8.77
N HIS A 92 -16.85 5.40 -7.78
CA HIS A 92 -15.40 5.41 -8.02
C HIS A 92 -14.76 4.24 -7.28
N ASP A 93 -14.50 3.18 -8.05
CA ASP A 93 -13.74 2.01 -7.61
C ASP A 93 -12.32 2.13 -8.16
N HIS A 94 -11.36 2.11 -7.24
CA HIS A 94 -9.96 2.00 -7.59
C HIS A 94 -9.47 0.63 -7.16
N ALA A 95 -8.79 -0.08 -8.06
CA ALA A 95 -8.20 -1.37 -7.72
C ALA A 95 -6.68 -1.16 -7.60
N TYR A 96 -6.11 -1.50 -6.44
CA TYR A 96 -4.66 -1.39 -6.22
C TYR A 96 -4.03 -2.74 -5.92
N GLN A 97 -2.81 -2.95 -6.41
CA GLN A 97 -2.02 -4.10 -6.04
C GLN A 97 -1.19 -3.77 -4.79
N PRO A 98 -1.24 -4.58 -3.72
CA PRO A 98 -0.34 -4.46 -2.59
C PRO A 98 1.11 -4.61 -3.02
N ALA A 99 2.04 -3.99 -2.29
CA ALA A 99 3.46 -4.22 -2.52
C ALA A 99 3.81 -5.69 -2.29
N VAL A 100 4.42 -6.33 -3.30
CA VAL A 100 4.89 -7.71 -3.22
C VAL A 100 6.37 -7.70 -2.80
N PRO A 101 6.78 -8.45 -1.75
CA PRO A 101 8.17 -8.59 -1.36
C PRO A 101 9.03 -9.07 -2.54
N ALA A 102 10.22 -8.50 -2.70
CA ALA A 102 11.16 -8.91 -3.76
C ALA A 102 11.52 -10.39 -3.65
N THR A 103 11.71 -10.88 -2.43
CA THR A 103 11.99 -12.30 -2.11
C THR A 103 10.96 -13.28 -2.67
N ILE A 104 9.68 -12.91 -2.71
CA ILE A 104 8.59 -13.72 -3.28
C ILE A 104 8.50 -13.51 -4.79
N LYS A 105 8.65 -12.26 -5.25
CA LYS A 105 8.57 -11.90 -6.66
C LYS A 105 9.64 -12.63 -7.48
N ASP A 106 10.83 -12.81 -6.90
CA ASP A 106 11.91 -13.56 -7.52
C ASP A 106 11.59 -15.07 -7.57
N SER A 107 10.96 -15.64 -6.54
CA SER A 107 10.48 -17.03 -6.56
C SER A 107 9.40 -17.28 -7.62
N LEU A 108 8.50 -16.31 -7.84
CA LEU A 108 7.48 -16.40 -8.88
C LEU A 108 8.06 -16.28 -10.30
N LYS A 109 9.16 -15.55 -10.48
CA LYS A 109 9.84 -15.41 -11.78
C LYS A 109 10.65 -16.66 -12.16
N VAL A 110 11.25 -17.36 -11.20
CA VAL A 110 12.03 -18.58 -11.45
C VAL A 110 11.15 -19.75 -11.93
N ALA A 111 9.84 -19.69 -11.71
CA ALA A 111 8.89 -20.71 -12.15
C ALA A 111 8.36 -20.54 -13.59
N GLN A 112 8.83 -19.54 -14.36
CA GLN A 112 8.49 -19.48 -15.79
C GLN A 112 9.36 -20.48 -16.57
N PRO A 113 8.78 -21.45 -17.30
CA PRO A 113 9.57 -22.33 -18.15
C PRO A 113 10.24 -21.51 -19.24
N ALA A 114 11.48 -21.89 -19.56
CA ALA A 114 12.28 -21.32 -20.63
C ALA A 114 11.43 -21.21 -21.92
N GLU A 115 11.46 -20.04 -22.56
CA GLU A 115 10.97 -19.94 -23.93
C GLU A 115 11.77 -20.93 -24.79
N GLU A 116 11.11 -22.02 -25.19
CA GLU A 116 11.61 -22.93 -26.20
C GLU A 116 11.68 -22.14 -27.52
N GLY A 117 12.88 -21.63 -27.81
CA GLY A 117 13.26 -21.28 -29.17
C GLY A 117 13.18 -22.53 -30.04
N GLY A 118 12.29 -22.51 -31.03
CA GLY A 118 12.11 -23.59 -31.98
C GLY A 118 11.73 -23.08 -33.36
N ASN A 119 12.75 -22.85 -34.18
CA ASN A 119 12.73 -22.54 -35.62
C ASN A 119 11.52 -23.11 -36.39
N HIS A 120 10.80 -22.23 -37.08
CA HIS A 120 10.13 -22.58 -38.33
C HIS A 120 11.06 -22.21 -39.49
N ALA A 121 11.65 -23.25 -40.09
CA ALA A 121 12.16 -23.25 -41.46
C ALA A 121 11.04 -23.75 -42.40
#